data_AF-A0AA97E0M6-F1
#
_entry.id   AF-A0AA97E0M6-F1
#
_cell.length_a   1.000
_cell.length_b   1.000
_cell.length_c   1.000
_cell.angle_alpha   90.00
_cell.angle_beta   90.00
_cell.angle_gamma   90.00
#
_symmetry.space_group_name_H-M   'P 1'
#
loop_
_entity.id
_entity.type
_entity.pdbx_description
1 polymer ?
#
loop_
_entity_poly.entity_id
_entity_poly.type
_entity_poly.pdbx_seq_one_letter_code
_entity_poly.pdbx_strand_id
1 'polypeptide(L)'
;MLSFATIRGRLTASYLVLLILLLVVVGLSATRFQSLSGNIRGIVDENAALVELTGDLNVNAESLASRLLLLFVLEDRDERVAIYKEIDERNRNMDASLETMTSLVTSDKNKAVVEALKKQREIYQAALQSTVEALEFGELDDAKAQMAEANTR
;
A
#
# COMPACT_ATOMS: atom_id res chain seq x y z
N MET A 1 -18.46 5.34 -61.05
CA MET A 1 -17.10 5.52 -61.61
C MET A 1 -16.69 6.97 -61.37
N LEU A 2 -15.85 7.23 -60.36
CA LEU A 2 -15.41 8.58 -60.01
C LEU A 2 -14.46 9.10 -61.09
N SER A 3 -14.92 10.09 -61.86
CA SER A 3 -14.14 10.70 -62.95
C SER A 3 -13.01 11.56 -62.38
N PHE A 4 -11.81 10.98 -62.27
CA PHE A 4 -10.56 11.69 -61.94
C PHE A 4 -9.90 12.37 -63.15
N ALA A 5 -10.67 12.62 -64.23
CA ALA A 5 -10.12 13.03 -65.53
C ALA A 5 -9.69 14.52 -65.63
N THR A 6 -9.90 15.34 -64.59
CA THR A 6 -9.46 16.75 -64.57
C THR A 6 -8.38 16.99 -63.52
N ILE A 7 -7.41 17.87 -63.82
CA ILE A 7 -6.31 18.28 -62.92
C ILE A 7 -6.88 18.75 -61.56
N ARG A 8 -8.03 19.45 -61.59
CA ARG A 8 -8.74 19.94 -60.42
C ARG A 8 -9.24 18.81 -59.51
N GLY A 9 -9.79 17.74 -60.10
CA GLY A 9 -10.26 16.55 -59.37
C GLY A 9 -9.13 15.75 -58.70
N ARG A 10 -7.97 15.65 -59.37
CA ARG A 10 -6.77 15.03 -58.80
C ARG A 10 -6.25 15.83 -57.60
N LEU A 11 -6.21 17.17 -57.71
CA LEU A 11 -5.77 18.03 -56.63
C LEU A 11 -6.69 17.93 -55.40
N THR A 12 -8.02 17.99 -55.60
CA THR A 12 -8.99 17.84 -54.51
C THR A 12 -8.91 16.46 -53.86
N ALA A 13 -8.72 15.39 -54.65
CA ALA A 13 -8.57 14.05 -54.10
C ALA A 13 -7.33 13.92 -53.21
N SER A 14 -6.18 14.47 -53.62
CA SER A 14 -4.96 14.48 -52.82
C SER A 14 -5.13 15.23 -51.49
N TYR A 15 -5.77 16.40 -51.51
CA TYR A 15 -6.06 17.15 -50.28
C TYR A 15 -7.04 16.41 -49.36
N LEU A 16 -8.04 15.73 -49.93
CA LEU A 16 -9.03 14.97 -49.15
C LEU A 16 -8.39 13.76 -48.47
N VAL A 17 -7.47 13.06 -49.16
CA VAL A 17 -6.68 11.98 -48.57
C VAL A 17 -5.79 12.48 -47.43
N LEU A 18 -5.11 13.62 -47.61
CA LEU A 18 -4.31 14.23 -46.54
C LEU A 18 -5.17 14.64 -45.33
N LEU A 19 -6.36 15.17 -45.58
CA LEU A 19 -7.29 15.57 -44.53
C LEU A 19 -7.80 14.35 -43.75
N ILE A 20 -8.15 13.25 -44.43
CA ILE A 20 -8.49 11.98 -43.77
C ILE A 20 -7.33 11.46 -42.94
N LEU A 21 -6.11 11.45 -43.49
CA LEU A 21 -4.92 11.01 -42.76
C LEU A 21 -4.70 11.84 -41.50
N LEU A 22 -4.85 13.16 -41.59
CA LEU A 22 -4.72 14.07 -40.45
C LEU A 22 -5.79 13.80 -39.37
N LEU A 23 -7.04 13.57 -39.78
CA LEU A 23 -8.12 13.19 -38.85
C LEU A 23 -7.84 11.84 -38.17
N VAL A 24 -7.32 10.86 -38.90
CA VAL A 24 -6.94 9.55 -38.34
C VAL A 24 -5.83 9.70 -37.32
N VAL A 25 -4.79 10.50 -37.62
CA VAL A 25 -3.70 10.78 -36.69
C VAL A 25 -4.22 11.46 -35.43
N VAL A 26 -5.05 12.51 -35.57
CA VAL A 26 -5.64 13.22 -34.43
C VAL A 26 -6.51 12.27 -33.59
N GLY A 27 -7.33 11.43 -34.22
CA GLY A 27 -8.15 10.43 -33.52
C GLY A 27 -7.30 9.39 -32.77
N LEU A 28 -6.25 8.89 -33.40
CA LEU A 28 -5.32 7.95 -32.78
C LEU A 28 -4.55 8.60 -31.62
N SER A 29 -4.11 9.84 -31.78
CA SER A 29 -3.46 10.61 -30.72
C SER A 29 -4.40 10.84 -29.53
N ALA A 30 -5.66 11.21 -29.77
CA ALA A 30 -6.65 11.41 -28.71
C ALA A 30 -6.91 10.12 -27.92
N THR A 31 -7.13 8.99 -28.61
CA THR A 31 -7.34 7.69 -27.97
C THR A 31 -6.12 7.21 -27.17
N ARG A 32 -4.92 7.37 -27.73
CA ARG A 32 -3.66 7.09 -27.02
C ARG A 32 -3.46 7.96 -25.80
N PHE A 33 -3.76 9.26 -25.90
CA PHE A 33 -3.65 10.20 -24.79
C PHE A 33 -4.63 9.87 -23.67
N GLN A 34 -5.89 9.52 -24.01
CA GLN A 34 -6.89 9.11 -23.03
C GLN A 34 -6.47 7.85 -22.27
N SER A 35 -5.95 6.84 -22.99
CA SER A 35 -5.45 5.60 -22.39
C SER A 35 -4.24 5.85 -21.48
N LEU A 36 -3.29 6.67 -21.93
CA LEU A 36 -2.12 7.02 -21.14
C LEU A 36 -2.50 7.79 -19.87
N SER A 37 -3.40 8.77 -19.97
CA SER A 37 -3.89 9.53 -18.83
C SER A 37 -4.67 8.67 -17.84
N GLY A 38 -5.47 7.70 -18.33
CA GLY A 38 -6.19 6.76 -17.46
C GLY A 38 -5.25 5.84 -16.70
N ASN A 39 -4.25 5.27 -17.39
CA ASN A 39 -3.25 4.40 -16.78
C ASN A 39 -2.39 5.14 -15.75
N ILE A 40 -1.99 6.38 -16.03
CA ILE A 40 -1.22 7.20 -15.07
C ILE A 40 -2.04 7.47 -13.81
N ARG A 41 -3.32 7.83 -13.94
CA ARG A 41 -4.19 8.04 -12.76
C ARG A 41 -4.31 6.78 -11.92
N GLY A 42 -4.60 5.63 -12.54
CA GLY A 42 -4.71 4.36 -11.81
C GLY A 42 -3.42 3.99 -11.06
N ILE A 43 -2.26 4.18 -11.67
CA ILE A 43 -0.96 3.93 -11.03
C ILE A 43 -0.73 4.91 -9.88
N VAL A 44 -1.05 6.19 -10.05
CA VAL A 44 -0.88 7.20 -9.00
C VAL A 44 -1.82 6.94 -7.83
N ASP A 45 -3.08 6.59 -8.09
CA ASP A 45 -4.07 6.27 -7.05
C ASP A 45 -3.67 5.00 -6.28
N GLU A 46 -3.20 3.95 -6.96
CA GLU A 46 -2.65 2.73 -6.32
C GLU A 46 -1.45 3.06 -5.43
N ASN A 47 -0.49 3.85 -5.93
CA ASN A 47 0.67 4.24 -5.15
C ASN A 47 0.31 5.15 -3.96
N ALA A 48 -0.66 6.05 -4.13
CA ALA A 48 -1.15 6.89 -3.04
C ALA A 48 -1.78 6.05 -1.92
N ALA A 49 -2.62 5.07 -2.28
CA ALA A 49 -3.21 4.13 -1.33
C ALA A 49 -2.15 3.30 -0.59
N LEU A 50 -1.11 2.83 -1.29
CA LEU A 50 0.00 2.09 -0.67
C LEU A 50 0.80 2.97 0.32
N VAL A 51 1.00 4.25 0.00
CA VAL A 51 1.66 5.21 0.89
C VAL A 51 0.81 5.46 2.14
N GLU A 52 -0.50 5.66 1.98
CA GLU A 52 -1.44 5.82 3.10
C GLU A 52 -1.43 4.61 4.03
N LEU A 53 -1.57 3.40 3.47
CA LEU A 53 -1.51 2.15 4.23
C LEU A 53 -0.19 1.97 4.98
N THR A 54 0.93 2.45 4.42
CA THR A 54 2.23 2.41 5.10
C THR A 54 2.27 3.36 6.28
N GLY A 55 1.68 4.55 6.13
CA GLY A 55 1.49 5.51 7.22
C GLY A 55 0.66 4.92 8.35
N ASP A 56 -0.48 4.30 8.03
CA ASP A 56 -1.34 3.63 9.02
C ASP A 56 -0.59 2.52 9.74
N LEU A 57 0.19 1.71 9.03
CA LEU A 57 0.97 0.63 9.62
C LEU A 57 2.00 1.15 10.61
N ASN A 58 2.68 2.26 10.28
CA ASN A 58 3.63 2.92 11.19
C ASN A 58 2.94 3.47 12.45
N VAL A 59 1.82 4.19 12.28
CA VAL A 59 1.06 4.76 13.41
C VAL A 59 0.53 3.65 14.33
N ASN A 60 0.02 2.56 13.78
CA ASN A 60 -0.45 1.44 14.58
C ASN A 60 0.71 0.75 15.32
N ALA A 61 1.88 0.59 14.69
CA ALA A 61 3.07 0.02 15.31
C ALA A 61 3.58 0.88 16.48
N GLU A 62 3.73 2.19 16.29
CA GLU A 62 4.14 3.13 17.35
C GLU A 62 3.14 3.16 18.52
N SER A 63 1.84 3.18 18.20
CA SER A 63 0.77 3.15 19.21
C SER A 63 0.82 1.86 20.02
N LEU A 64 1.08 0.72 19.38
CA LEU A 64 1.15 -0.57 20.03
C LEU A 64 2.41 -0.73 20.89
N ALA A 65 3.58 -0.24 20.44
CA ALA A 65 4.78 -0.15 21.27
C ALA A 65 4.56 0.71 22.52
N SER A 66 3.85 1.84 22.39
CA SER A 66 3.51 2.71 23.52
C SER A 66 2.58 2.02 24.52
N ARG A 67 1.61 1.25 24.03
CA ARG A 67 0.68 0.47 24.86
C ARG A 67 1.38 -0.66 25.61
N LEU A 68 2.32 -1.34 24.97
CA LEU A 68 3.17 -2.33 25.65
C LEU A 68 3.96 -1.72 26.80
N LEU A 69 4.54 -0.53 26.61
CA LEU A 69 5.26 0.17 27.69
C LEU A 69 4.36 0.48 28.87
N LEU A 70 3.10 0.84 28.63
CA LEU A 70 2.14 1.10 29.71
C LEU A 70 1.87 -0.14 30.55
N LEU A 71 1.88 -1.35 29.97
CA LEU A 71 1.68 -2.58 30.72
C LEU A 71 2.76 -2.81 31.80
N PHE A 72 3.98 -2.30 31.61
CA PHE A 72 5.05 -2.36 32.63
C PHE A 72 4.83 -1.41 33.81
N VAL A 73 4.01 -0.37 33.63
CA VAL A 73 3.78 0.68 34.63
C VAL A 73 2.46 0.45 35.39
N LEU A 74 1.47 -0.15 34.72
CA LEU A 74 0.13 -0.34 35.27
C LEU A 74 0.05 -1.55 36.20
N GLU A 75 -0.11 -1.29 37.49
CA GLU A 75 -0.31 -2.33 38.53
C GLU A 75 -1.77 -2.79 38.62
N ASP A 76 -2.73 -1.94 38.25
CA ASP A 76 -4.16 -2.26 38.27
C ASP A 76 -4.55 -3.22 37.13
N ARG A 77 -5.28 -4.29 37.48
CA ARG A 77 -5.68 -5.34 36.56
C ARG A 77 -6.73 -4.88 35.55
N ASP A 78 -7.68 -4.05 35.94
CA ASP A 78 -8.75 -3.58 35.06
C ASP A 78 -8.20 -2.58 34.03
N GLU A 79 -7.22 -1.76 34.42
CA GLU A 79 -6.49 -0.88 33.51
C GLU A 79 -5.66 -1.69 32.48
N ARG A 80 -4.96 -2.75 32.91
CA ARG A 80 -4.25 -3.65 31.97
C ARG A 80 -5.18 -4.33 30.97
N VAL A 81 -6.38 -4.75 31.38
CA VAL A 81 -7.37 -5.35 30.46
C VAL A 81 -7.80 -4.38 29.36
N ALA A 82 -7.95 -3.10 29.67
CA ALA A 82 -8.23 -2.08 28.67
C ALA A 82 -7.09 -1.96 27.65
N ILE A 83 -5.84 -1.94 28.13
CA ILE A 83 -4.64 -1.90 27.28
C ILE A 83 -4.51 -3.14 26.40
N TYR A 84 -4.83 -4.35 26.90
CA TYR A 84 -4.81 -5.56 26.07
C TYR A 84 -5.79 -5.51 24.91
N LYS A 85 -7.04 -5.05 25.14
CA LYS A 85 -8.02 -4.86 24.06
C LYS A 85 -7.54 -3.87 23.01
N GLU A 86 -6.89 -2.82 23.49
CA GLU A 86 -6.28 -1.78 22.68
C GLU A 86 -5.13 -2.31 21.82
N ILE A 87 -4.30 -3.22 22.34
CA ILE A 87 -3.24 -3.90 21.59
C ILE A 87 -3.85 -4.82 20.51
N ASP A 88 -4.87 -5.60 20.86
CA ASP A 88 -5.55 -6.52 19.93
C ASP A 88 -6.22 -5.78 18.76
N GLU A 89 -6.80 -4.61 19.01
CA GLU A 89 -7.35 -3.77 17.95
C GLU A 89 -6.27 -3.27 16.99
N ARG A 90 -5.14 -2.79 17.53
CA ARG A 90 -4.01 -2.30 16.71
C ARG A 90 -3.40 -3.43 15.88
N ASN A 91 -3.24 -4.62 16.46
CA ASN A 91 -2.79 -5.81 15.74
C ASN A 91 -3.71 -6.12 14.55
N ARG A 92 -5.03 -6.18 14.77
CA ARG A 92 -6.01 -6.43 13.70
C ARG A 92 -5.96 -5.37 12.59
N ASN A 93 -5.78 -4.10 12.94
CA ASN A 93 -5.67 -3.04 11.95
C ASN A 93 -4.41 -3.19 11.09
N MET A 94 -3.27 -3.51 11.70
CA MET A 94 -2.02 -3.76 10.95
C MET A 94 -2.16 -4.93 9.98
N ASP A 95 -2.83 -6.00 10.41
CA ASP A 95 -3.04 -7.18 9.57
C ASP A 95 -3.97 -6.86 8.39
N ALA A 96 -5.04 -6.09 8.63
CA ALA A 96 -5.94 -5.62 7.58
C ALA A 96 -5.24 -4.68 6.58
N SER A 97 -4.37 -3.79 7.04
CA SER A 97 -3.55 -2.94 6.16
C SER A 97 -2.63 -3.78 5.27
N LEU A 98 -1.99 -4.82 5.81
CA LEU A 98 -1.12 -5.73 5.04
C LEU A 98 -1.89 -6.57 4.01
N GLU A 99 -3.09 -7.04 4.36
CA GLU A 99 -3.97 -7.74 3.43
C GLU A 99 -4.38 -6.82 2.28
N THR A 100 -4.77 -5.58 2.59
CA THR A 100 -5.11 -4.57 1.59
C THR A 100 -3.92 -4.26 0.69
N MET A 101 -2.73 -4.03 1.25
CA MET A 101 -1.50 -3.83 0.46
C MET A 101 -1.26 -5.00 -0.49
N THR A 102 -1.44 -6.24 -0.03
CA THR A 102 -1.25 -7.46 -0.85
C THR A 102 -2.20 -7.47 -2.06
N SER A 103 -3.44 -7.01 -1.87
CA SER A 103 -4.44 -6.95 -2.93
C SER A 103 -4.17 -5.84 -3.96
N LEU A 104 -3.52 -4.75 -3.54
CA LEU A 104 -3.23 -3.60 -4.39
C LEU A 104 -1.94 -3.76 -5.20
N VAL A 105 -0.91 -4.44 -4.67
CA VAL A 105 0.39 -4.53 -5.35
C VAL A 105 0.34 -5.39 -6.61
N THR A 106 0.57 -4.74 -7.75
CA THR A 106 0.58 -5.42 -9.06
C THR A 106 1.96 -5.90 -9.50
N SER A 107 3.02 -5.13 -9.20
CA SER A 107 4.39 -5.43 -9.64
C SER A 107 5.10 -6.47 -8.76
N ASP A 108 5.93 -7.32 -9.39
CA ASP A 108 6.69 -8.37 -8.68
C ASP A 108 7.65 -7.80 -7.61
N LYS A 109 8.22 -6.62 -7.88
CA LYS A 109 9.06 -5.90 -6.93
C LYS A 109 8.26 -5.52 -5.67
N ASN A 110 7.08 -4.93 -5.83
CA ASN A 110 6.27 -4.48 -4.69
C ASN A 110 5.68 -5.66 -3.93
N LYS A 111 5.32 -6.75 -4.62
CA LYS A 111 4.93 -8.01 -3.98
C LYS A 111 6.02 -8.55 -3.06
N ALA A 112 7.26 -8.57 -3.52
CA ALA A 112 8.39 -9.02 -2.70
C ALA A 112 8.59 -8.15 -1.44
N VAL A 113 8.36 -6.84 -1.55
CA VAL A 113 8.44 -5.92 -0.40
C VAL A 113 7.32 -6.18 0.61
N VAL A 114 6.07 -6.32 0.15
CA VAL A 114 4.92 -6.61 1.03
C VAL A 114 5.09 -7.97 1.72
N GLU A 115 5.60 -8.98 1.01
CA GLU A 115 5.90 -10.30 1.61
C GLU A 115 7.03 -10.22 2.64
N ALA A 116 8.06 -9.40 2.42
CA ALA A 116 9.08 -9.15 3.44
C ALA A 116 8.48 -8.46 4.68
N LEU A 117 7.57 -7.50 4.48
CA LEU A 117 6.89 -6.80 5.56
C LEU A 117 6.00 -7.74 6.38
N LYS A 118 5.29 -8.68 5.75
CA LYS A 118 4.53 -9.73 6.44
C LYS A 118 5.41 -10.60 7.33
N LYS A 119 6.57 -11.04 6.82
CA LYS A 119 7.52 -11.82 7.63
C LYS A 119 8.04 -11.02 8.82
N GLN A 120 8.35 -9.74 8.63
CA GLN A 120 8.75 -8.88 9.75
C GLN A 120 7.63 -8.72 10.78
N ARG A 121 6.38 -8.60 10.32
CA ARG A 121 5.20 -8.53 11.17
C ARG A 121 5.02 -9.79 12.03
N GLU A 122 5.22 -10.98 11.47
CA GLU A 122 5.17 -12.24 12.22
C GLU A 122 6.24 -12.28 13.32
N ILE A 123 7.48 -11.88 13.00
CA ILE A 123 8.58 -11.80 13.97
C ILE A 123 8.23 -10.84 15.10
N TYR A 124 7.73 -9.64 14.75
CA TYR A 124 7.32 -8.63 15.72
C TYR A 124 6.18 -9.11 16.61
N GLN A 125 5.17 -9.79 16.05
CA GLN A 125 4.05 -10.36 16.80
C GLN A 125 4.52 -11.44 17.78
N ALA A 126 5.44 -12.31 17.37
CA ALA A 126 6.01 -13.33 18.24
C ALA A 126 6.77 -12.70 19.42
N ALA A 127 7.59 -11.67 19.15
CA ALA A 127 8.30 -10.94 20.19
C ALA A 127 7.36 -10.23 21.17
N LEU A 128 6.28 -9.65 20.66
CA LEU A 128 5.23 -9.01 21.47
C LEU A 128 4.55 -10.01 22.39
N GLN A 129 4.13 -11.15 21.85
CA GLN A 129 3.49 -12.20 22.63
C GLN A 129 4.41 -12.69 23.75
N SER A 130 5.68 -12.95 23.42
CA SER A 130 6.70 -13.35 24.41
C SER A 130 6.86 -12.29 25.52
N THR A 131 6.87 -11.01 25.16
CA THR A 131 7.00 -9.90 26.13
C THR A 131 5.80 -9.84 27.09
N VAL A 132 4.58 -10.01 26.56
CA VAL A 132 3.35 -10.02 27.36
C VAL A 132 3.32 -11.25 28.28
N GLU A 133 3.73 -12.42 27.79
CA GLU A 133 3.83 -13.63 28.61
C GLU A 133 4.81 -13.43 29.76
N ALA A 134 6.04 -12.97 29.50
CA ALA A 134 7.05 -12.70 30.53
C ALA A 134 6.57 -11.68 31.57
N LEU A 135 5.81 -10.67 31.14
CA LEU A 135 5.21 -9.68 32.05
C LEU A 135 4.18 -10.32 33.01
N GLU A 136 3.31 -11.18 32.51
CA GLU A 136 2.27 -11.85 33.33
C GLU A 136 2.86 -12.90 34.29
N PHE A 137 4.01 -13.51 33.96
CA PHE A 137 4.73 -14.42 34.85
C PHE A 137 5.62 -13.71 35.90
N GLY A 138 5.65 -12.37 35.89
CA GLY A 138 6.42 -11.56 36.84
C GLY A 138 7.92 -11.47 36.54
N GLU A 139 8.34 -11.89 35.35
CA GLU A 139 9.72 -11.88 34.88
C GLU A 139 10.05 -10.53 34.22
N LEU A 140 9.91 -9.44 34.98
CA LEU A 140 10.04 -8.06 34.49
C LEU A 140 11.38 -7.76 33.80
N ASP A 141 12.47 -8.40 34.24
CA ASP A 141 13.78 -8.23 33.62
C ASP A 141 13.89 -8.95 32.27
N ASP A 142 13.22 -10.11 32.11
CA ASP A 142 13.18 -10.85 30.85
C ASP A 142 12.27 -10.13 29.83
N ALA A 143 11.12 -9.63 30.28
CA ALA A 143 10.22 -8.82 29.46
C ALA A 143 10.90 -7.54 28.93
N LYS A 144 11.74 -6.87 29.75
CA LYS A 144 12.54 -5.71 29.31
C LYS A 144 13.61 -6.09 28.29
N ALA A 145 14.27 -7.24 28.47
CA ALA A 145 15.29 -7.71 27.54
C ALA A 145 14.69 -8.04 26.17
N GLN A 146 13.57 -8.76 26.14
CA GLN A 146 12.84 -9.10 24.92
C GLN A 146 12.32 -7.86 24.18
N MET A 147 11.82 -6.85 24.91
CA MET A 147 11.40 -5.58 24.31
C MET A 147 12.57 -4.81 23.67
N ALA A 148 13.75 -4.79 24.32
CA ALA A 148 14.94 -4.15 23.76
C ALA A 148 15.44 -4.88 22.49
N GLU A 149 15.35 -6.21 22.47
CA GLU A 149 15.71 -7.02 21.31
C GLU A 149 14.74 -6.82 20.13
N ALA A 150 13.44 -6.65 20.41
CA ALA A 150 12.42 -6.39 19.40
C ALA A 150 12.55 -5.00 18.74
N ASN A 151 13.13 -4.01 19.43
CA ASN A 151 13.30 -2.64 18.92
C ASN A 151 14.63 -2.44 18.15
N THR A 152 15.49 -3.45 18.11
CA THR A 152 16.83 -3.39 17.46
C THR A 152 16.94 -4.23 16.19
N ARG A 153 15.88 -4.95 15.79
CA ARG A 153 15.80 -5.78 14.58
C ARG A 153 14.77 -5.26 13.58
#